data_AF-A0A929Y894-F1
#
_entry.id   AF-A0A929Y894-F1
#
_cell.length_a   1.000
_cell.length_b   1.000
_cell.length_c   1.000
_cell.angle_alpha   90.00
_cell.angle_beta   90.00
_cell.angle_gamma   90.00
#
_symmetry.space_group_name_H-M   'P 1'
#
loop_
_entity.id
_entity.type
_entity.pdbx_description
1 polymer ?
#
loop_
_entity_poly.entity_id
_entity_poly.type
_entity_poly.pdbx_seq_one_letter_code
_entity_poly.pdbx_strand_id
1 'polypeptide(L)'
;MKKKILQIGICASLQVLGAIVLGFLLLVLVYTLPLTPIRQNVANALPMIEAEGDYPTWGMVTSTKLDGFTDHLMLNEASAKSGYGSVILDALRNPHMVTEEEGSQAQNLEASLQDSGEGKVRAKDYARYWHGYLVVLKPLLSILSVPEIRMLHAGAVLFLFTAATLALGFRIGKRGAASLFLAFLSLAPVTLMLCMTYGVIWQISMVAILVLVRWERYLMEGQKYLFLFLWCGIAVAYFDYLTY
;
A
#
# COMPACT_ATOMS: atom_id res chain seq x y z
N MET A 1 -14.37 -36.37 -8.22
CA MET A 1 -14.00 -35.43 -7.13
C MET A 1 -12.50 -35.12 -7.09
N LYS A 2 -11.60 -36.11 -6.94
CA LYS A 2 -10.13 -35.91 -6.87
C LYS A 2 -9.54 -35.14 -8.07
N LYS A 3 -9.97 -35.44 -9.31
CA LYS A 3 -9.50 -34.75 -10.52
C LYS A 3 -9.82 -33.25 -10.55
N LYS A 4 -10.98 -32.85 -10.04
CA LYS A 4 -11.42 -31.43 -9.99
C LYS A 4 -10.63 -30.64 -8.95
N ILE A 5 -10.38 -31.25 -7.78
CA ILE A 5 -9.54 -30.64 -6.73
C ILE A 5 -8.11 -30.44 -7.24
N LEU A 6 -7.54 -31.46 -7.90
CA LEU A 6 -6.21 -31.38 -8.50
C LEU A 6 -6.12 -30.25 -9.54
N GLN A 7 -7.12 -30.14 -10.42
CA GLN A 7 -7.18 -29.06 -11.42
C GLN A 7 -7.22 -27.67 -10.78
N ILE A 8 -8.04 -27.48 -9.73
CA ILE A 8 -8.09 -26.21 -8.99
C ILE A 8 -6.72 -25.90 -8.38
N GLY A 9 -6.07 -26.89 -7.76
CA GLY A 9 -4.74 -26.72 -7.17
C GLY A 9 -3.67 -26.33 -8.19
N ILE A 10 -3.67 -26.97 -9.37
CA ILE A 10 -2.74 -26.62 -10.46
C ILE A 10 -3.01 -25.19 -10.95
N CYS A 11 -4.26 -24.84 -11.23
CA CYS A 11 -4.63 -23.50 -11.70
C CYS A 11 -4.28 -22.41 -10.68
N ALA A 12 -4.50 -22.67 -9.38
CA ALA A 12 -4.12 -21.74 -8.31
C ALA A 12 -2.60 -21.56 -8.24
N SER A 13 -1.85 -22.66 -8.32
CA SER A 13 -0.37 -22.61 -8.29
C SER A 13 0.20 -21.83 -9.46
N LEU A 14 -0.34 -22.03 -10.67
CA LEU A 14 0.06 -21.28 -11.86
C LEU A 14 -0.25 -19.77 -11.73
N GLN A 15 -1.39 -19.41 -11.12
CA GLN A 15 -1.73 -18.01 -10.86
C GLN A 15 -0.79 -17.36 -9.85
N VAL A 16 -0.39 -18.08 -8.79
CA VAL A 16 0.59 -17.60 -7.82
C VAL A 16 1.95 -17.38 -8.49
N LEU A 17 2.44 -18.35 -9.27
CA LEU A 17 3.70 -18.20 -10.00
C LEU A 17 3.65 -17.04 -11.00
N GLY A 18 2.54 -16.89 -11.71
CA GLY A 18 2.30 -15.75 -12.60
C GLY A 18 2.29 -14.42 -11.86
N ALA A 19 1.66 -14.35 -10.68
CA ALA A 19 1.62 -13.16 -9.85
C ALA A 19 3.00 -12.77 -9.30
N ILE A 20 3.84 -13.74 -8.94
CA ILE A 20 5.23 -13.50 -8.51
C ILE A 20 6.02 -12.85 -9.64
N VAL A 21 5.97 -13.42 -10.83
CA VAL A 21 6.69 -12.88 -12.00
C VAL A 21 6.16 -11.49 -12.36
N LEU A 22 4.84 -11.33 -12.41
CA LEU A 22 4.21 -10.04 -12.73
C LEU A 22 4.55 -8.96 -11.68
N GLY A 23 4.43 -9.28 -10.39
CA GLY A 23 4.75 -8.35 -9.30
C GLY A 23 6.20 -7.89 -9.37
N PHE A 24 7.13 -8.84 -9.55
CA PHE A 24 8.54 -8.49 -9.73
C PHE A 24 8.78 -7.58 -10.95
N LEU A 25 8.18 -7.88 -12.11
CA LEU A 25 8.30 -7.05 -13.30
C LEU A 25 7.71 -5.64 -13.11
N LEU A 26 6.59 -5.52 -12.36
CA LEU A 26 5.99 -4.24 -12.02
C LEU A 26 6.91 -3.41 -11.10
N LEU A 27 7.59 -4.03 -10.13
CA LEU A 27 8.60 -3.36 -9.32
C LEU A 27 9.76 -2.88 -10.19
N VAL A 28 10.36 -3.76 -11.00
CA VAL A 28 11.44 -3.37 -11.92
C VAL A 28 11.01 -2.17 -12.77
N LEU A 29 9.80 -2.19 -13.32
CA LEU A 29 9.25 -1.08 -14.10
C LEU A 29 9.23 0.23 -13.31
N VAL A 30 8.68 0.26 -12.09
CA VAL A 30 8.63 1.52 -11.33
C VAL A 30 9.99 2.01 -10.83
N TYR A 31 10.99 1.14 -10.71
CA TYR A 31 12.38 1.55 -10.46
C TYR A 31 13.09 2.14 -11.69
N THR A 32 12.50 2.04 -12.88
CA THR A 32 12.99 2.76 -14.08
C THR A 32 12.44 4.19 -14.21
N LEU A 33 11.48 4.60 -13.35
CA LEU A 33 10.90 5.93 -13.40
C LEU A 33 11.94 7.03 -13.09
N PRO A 34 11.81 8.22 -13.70
CA PRO A 34 12.72 9.32 -13.42
C PRO A 34 12.61 9.74 -11.95
N LEU A 35 13.72 9.70 -11.24
CA LEU A 35 13.75 9.93 -9.79
C LEU A 35 13.62 11.42 -9.43
N THR A 36 13.98 12.34 -10.33
CA THR A 36 13.95 13.79 -10.09
C THR A 36 12.57 14.32 -9.67
N PRO A 37 11.47 14.10 -10.41
CA PRO A 37 10.14 14.59 -9.99
C PRO A 37 9.68 13.95 -8.68
N ILE A 38 9.95 12.65 -8.49
CA ILE A 38 9.62 11.93 -7.25
C ILE A 38 10.31 12.59 -6.05
N ARG A 39 11.64 12.78 -6.12
CA ARG A 39 12.42 13.43 -5.05
C ARG A 39 11.99 14.86 -4.81
N GLN A 40 11.66 15.63 -5.85
CA GLN A 40 11.18 17.00 -5.69
C GLN A 40 9.84 17.04 -4.93
N ASN A 41 8.89 16.17 -5.29
CA ASN A 41 7.58 16.12 -4.63
C ASN A 41 7.68 15.68 -3.16
N VAL A 42 8.61 14.77 -2.84
CA VAL A 42 8.88 14.40 -1.44
C VAL A 42 9.61 15.52 -0.70
N ALA A 43 10.61 16.16 -1.30
CA ALA A 43 11.34 17.27 -0.70
C ALA A 43 10.43 18.47 -0.38
N ASN A 44 9.48 18.79 -1.26
CA ASN A 44 8.49 19.85 -1.03
C ASN A 44 7.59 19.57 0.19
N ALA A 45 7.46 18.31 0.61
CA ALA A 45 6.65 17.89 1.75
C ALA A 45 7.43 17.80 3.07
N LEU A 46 8.75 18.00 3.07
CA LEU A 46 9.59 17.90 4.27
C LEU A 46 9.12 18.80 5.43
N PRO A 47 8.77 20.08 5.23
CA PRO A 47 8.30 20.92 6.33
C PRO A 47 7.04 20.37 7.02
N MET A 48 6.15 19.71 6.26
CA MET A 48 4.97 19.05 6.80
C MET A 48 5.35 17.78 7.57
N ILE A 49 6.22 16.95 6.98
CA ILE A 49 6.70 15.69 7.56
C ILE A 49 7.44 15.91 8.88
N GLU A 50 8.30 16.91 8.94
CA GLU A 50 9.03 17.28 10.16
C GLU A 50 8.11 17.80 11.26
N ALA A 51 7.11 18.62 10.90
CA ALA A 51 6.12 19.13 11.85
C ALA A 51 5.21 18.02 12.40
N GLU A 52 4.88 17.02 11.58
CA GLU A 52 4.08 15.86 11.98
C GLU A 52 4.85 14.86 12.84
N GLY A 53 6.12 14.61 12.51
CA GLY A 53 6.93 13.55 13.11
C GLY A 53 6.39 12.14 12.81
N ASP A 54 6.99 11.12 13.41
CA ASP A 54 6.68 9.72 13.07
C ASP A 54 5.31 9.24 13.59
N TYR A 55 4.74 9.90 14.59
CA TYR A 55 3.52 9.42 15.24
C TYR A 55 2.58 10.56 15.66
N PRO A 56 2.11 11.39 14.71
CA PRO A 56 1.19 12.47 15.01
C PRO A 56 -0.17 11.93 15.47
N THR A 57 -0.90 12.73 16.24
CA THR A 57 -2.26 12.42 16.69
C THR A 57 -3.21 13.54 16.25
N TRP A 58 -4.34 13.19 15.62
CA TRP A 58 -5.36 14.17 15.24
C TRP A 58 -6.38 14.46 16.36
N GLY A 59 -6.32 13.72 17.47
CA GLY A 59 -7.16 13.93 18.66
C GLY A 59 -6.42 13.58 19.95
N MET A 60 -7.16 13.57 21.08
CA MET A 60 -6.57 13.38 22.42
C MET A 60 -6.63 11.94 22.94
N VAL A 61 -6.94 10.96 22.09
CA VAL A 61 -7.03 9.54 22.47
C VAL A 61 -6.11 8.70 21.59
N THR A 62 -5.59 7.59 22.13
CA THR A 62 -4.58 6.74 21.47
C THR A 62 -5.01 6.22 20.09
N SER A 63 -6.31 5.98 19.87
CA SER A 63 -6.84 5.54 18.56
C SER A 63 -6.74 6.58 17.44
N THR A 64 -6.36 7.83 17.76
CA THR A 64 -6.12 8.89 16.78
C THR A 64 -4.66 8.99 16.33
N LYS A 65 -3.78 8.11 16.86
CA LYS A 65 -2.38 8.02 16.46
C LYS A 65 -2.28 7.57 15.01
N LEU A 66 -1.57 8.33 14.19
CA LEU A 66 -1.23 7.98 12.81
C LEU A 66 0.12 7.26 12.76
N ASP A 67 0.34 6.49 11.70
CA ASP A 67 1.60 5.81 11.43
C ASP A 67 2.44 6.59 10.41
N GLY A 68 2.94 7.75 10.87
CA GLY A 68 3.88 8.56 10.10
C GLY A 68 5.21 7.83 9.88
N PHE A 69 5.63 6.99 10.83
CA PHE A 69 6.83 6.15 10.73
C PHE A 69 6.82 5.34 9.44
N THR A 70 5.76 4.57 9.21
CA THR A 70 5.67 3.73 8.02
C THR A 70 5.47 4.58 6.77
N ASP A 71 4.64 5.63 6.81
CA ASP A 71 4.44 6.51 5.66
C ASP A 71 5.76 7.21 5.24
N HIS A 72 6.60 7.64 6.19
CA HIS A 72 7.92 8.22 5.93
C HIS A 72 8.88 7.19 5.33
N LEU A 73 8.85 5.95 5.84
CA LEU A 73 9.63 4.84 5.29
C LEU A 73 9.23 4.55 3.83
N MET A 74 7.92 4.55 3.53
CA MET A 74 7.40 4.39 2.18
C MET A 74 7.87 5.50 1.23
N LEU A 75 7.89 6.75 1.70
CA LEU A 75 8.41 7.88 0.92
C LEU A 75 9.92 7.78 0.72
N ASN A 76 10.67 7.27 1.70
CA ASN A 76 12.10 7.04 1.59
C ASN A 76 12.41 5.97 0.55
N GLU A 77 11.77 4.81 0.61
CA GLU A 77 11.92 3.73 -0.38
C GLU A 77 11.48 4.18 -1.80
N ALA A 78 10.45 5.03 -1.88
CA ALA A 78 10.00 5.59 -3.15
C ALA A 78 11.00 6.59 -3.76
N SER A 79 11.72 7.36 -2.94
CA SER A 79 12.58 8.47 -3.37
C SER A 79 14.09 8.21 -3.22
N ALA A 80 14.47 7.05 -2.70
CA ALA A 80 15.85 6.63 -2.52
C ALA A 80 16.60 6.59 -3.86
N LYS A 81 17.86 7.07 -3.83
CA LYS A 81 18.81 6.80 -4.91
C LYS A 81 19.12 5.30 -4.94
N SER A 82 19.72 4.84 -6.04
CA SER A 82 20.13 3.44 -6.17
C SER A 82 21.03 3.03 -5.00
N GLY A 83 20.61 2.01 -4.24
CA GLY A 83 21.38 1.49 -3.11
C GLY A 83 22.42 0.46 -3.54
N TYR A 84 22.18 -0.22 -4.67
CA TYR A 84 22.99 -1.34 -5.15
C TYR A 84 23.57 -1.15 -6.55
N GLY A 85 23.38 0.03 -7.16
CA GLY A 85 23.88 0.34 -8.50
C GLY A 85 23.17 -0.40 -9.64
N SER A 86 22.05 -1.08 -9.37
CA SER A 86 21.30 -1.86 -10.35
C SER A 86 19.81 -1.76 -10.08
N VAL A 87 19.05 -1.35 -11.10
CA VAL A 87 17.58 -1.29 -11.07
C VAL A 87 16.97 -2.61 -10.63
N ILE A 88 17.54 -3.74 -11.06
CA ILE A 88 17.03 -5.08 -10.71
C ILE A 88 17.27 -5.37 -9.23
N LEU A 89 18.47 -5.06 -8.71
CA LEU A 89 18.79 -5.27 -7.30
C LEU A 89 17.99 -4.34 -6.39
N ASP A 90 17.82 -3.08 -6.80
CA ASP A 90 17.01 -2.12 -6.07
C ASP A 90 15.53 -2.51 -6.06
N ALA A 91 14.98 -3.02 -7.18
CA ALA A 91 13.62 -3.53 -7.23
C ALA A 91 13.41 -4.79 -6.38
N LEU A 92 14.44 -5.63 -6.25
CA LEU A 92 14.39 -6.84 -5.42
C LEU A 92 14.50 -6.51 -3.92
N ARG A 93 15.30 -5.51 -3.57
CA ARG A 93 15.64 -5.20 -2.16
C ARG A 93 14.87 -4.02 -1.58
N ASN A 94 14.39 -3.11 -2.40
CA ASN A 94 13.66 -1.90 -2.00
C ASN A 94 14.36 -1.11 -0.89
N PRO A 95 15.57 -0.58 -1.16
CA PRO A 95 16.34 0.12 -0.13
C PRO A 95 15.72 1.47 0.22
N HIS A 96 15.74 1.81 1.51
CA HIS A 96 15.65 3.17 2.02
C HIS A 96 17.02 3.61 2.52
N MET A 97 17.22 4.92 2.65
CA MET A 97 18.48 5.47 3.17
C MET A 97 18.33 5.83 4.65
N VAL A 98 19.33 5.45 5.44
CA VAL A 98 19.39 5.76 6.88
C VAL A 98 20.70 6.45 7.22
N THR A 99 20.66 7.32 8.23
CA THR A 99 21.85 7.91 8.86
C THR A 99 22.58 6.89 9.73
N GLU A 100 23.82 7.19 10.10
CA GLU A 100 24.56 6.37 11.08
C GLU A 100 24.03 6.54 12.51
N GLU A 101 23.50 7.74 12.83
CA GLU A 101 22.88 8.03 14.12
C GLU A 101 21.42 7.50 14.18
N GLU A 102 20.99 7.06 15.36
CA GLU A 102 19.59 6.69 15.61
C GLU A 102 18.69 7.94 15.52
N GLY A 103 17.99 8.08 14.40
CA GLY A 103 17.02 9.16 14.16
C GLY A 103 15.63 8.65 13.81
N SER A 104 14.65 9.55 13.81
CA SER A 104 13.29 9.28 13.34
C SER A 104 13.27 8.94 11.84
N GLN A 105 12.17 8.36 11.35
CA GLN A 105 12.04 8.11 9.91
C GLN A 105 11.93 9.40 9.11
N ALA A 106 11.34 10.45 9.69
CA ALA A 106 11.36 11.79 9.10
C ALA A 106 12.80 12.30 8.89
N GLN A 107 13.69 12.16 9.89
CA GLN A 107 15.08 12.58 9.79
C GLN A 107 15.87 11.76 8.76
N ASN A 108 15.66 10.44 8.74
CA ASN A 108 16.29 9.56 7.74
C ASN A 108 15.85 9.94 6.30
N LEU A 109 14.58 10.31 6.12
CA LEU A 109 14.04 10.76 4.84
C LEU A 109 14.66 12.09 4.40
N GLU A 110 14.77 13.06 5.30
CA GLU A 110 15.42 14.34 5.03
C GLU A 110 16.89 14.13 4.60
N ALA A 111 17.65 13.35 5.37
CA ALA A 111 19.04 13.03 5.06
C ALA A 111 19.18 12.31 3.70
N SER A 112 18.26 11.39 3.37
CA SER A 112 18.19 10.71 2.06
C SER A 112 18.03 11.70 0.90
N LEU A 113 17.27 12.77 1.11
CA LEU A 113 16.99 13.79 0.09
C LEU A 113 18.17 14.75 -0.09
N GLN A 114 18.85 15.09 1.00
CA GLN A 114 20.00 15.99 1.04
C GLN A 114 21.34 15.31 0.72
N ASP A 115 21.38 13.98 0.66
CA ASP A 115 22.60 13.22 0.42
C ASP A 115 23.35 13.69 -0.84
N SER A 116 24.55 14.24 -0.62
CA SER A 116 25.50 14.67 -1.64
C SER A 116 26.46 13.54 -2.08
N GLY A 117 26.37 12.34 -1.49
CA GLY A 117 27.29 11.22 -1.74
C GLY A 117 28.53 11.23 -0.85
N GLU A 118 28.52 12.00 0.25
CA GLU A 118 29.61 12.08 1.24
C GLU A 118 29.65 10.90 2.22
N GLY A 119 28.83 9.87 2.02
CA GLY A 119 28.80 8.67 2.87
C GLY A 119 28.09 8.86 4.21
N LYS A 120 27.30 9.93 4.37
CA LYS A 120 26.52 10.22 5.59
C LYS A 120 25.25 9.39 5.73
N VAL A 121 24.80 8.79 4.62
CA VAL A 121 23.66 7.87 4.59
C VAL A 121 24.07 6.55 3.96
N ARG A 122 23.45 5.47 4.40
CA ARG A 122 23.66 4.13 3.86
C ARG A 122 22.34 3.48 3.47
N ALA A 123 22.38 2.65 2.45
CA ALA A 123 21.24 1.83 2.06
C ALA A 123 20.93 0.79 3.15
N LYS A 124 19.66 0.71 3.53
CA LYS A 124 19.11 -0.33 4.38
C LYS A 124 17.89 -0.90 3.67
N ASP A 125 17.74 -2.21 3.70
CA ASP A 125 16.58 -2.88 3.13
C ASP A 125 15.81 -3.68 4.16
N TYR A 126 14.58 -4.00 3.78
CA TYR A 126 13.69 -4.84 4.56
C TYR A 126 13.05 -5.92 3.68
N ALA A 127 13.88 -6.80 3.15
CA ALA A 127 13.52 -7.86 2.19
C ALA A 127 12.55 -8.96 2.70
N ARG A 128 11.80 -8.70 3.78
CA ARG A 128 10.68 -9.54 4.24
C ARG A 128 9.38 -9.24 3.50
N TYR A 129 9.23 -8.04 2.95
CA TYR A 129 8.04 -7.60 2.22
C TYR A 129 8.32 -7.47 0.72
N TRP A 130 7.26 -7.50 -0.07
CA TRP A 130 7.33 -7.27 -1.52
C TRP A 130 7.44 -5.79 -1.88
N HIS A 131 6.97 -4.89 -1.00
CA HIS A 131 6.87 -3.44 -1.26
C HIS A 131 6.03 -3.10 -2.51
N GLY A 132 5.01 -3.92 -2.81
CA GLY A 132 4.17 -3.75 -3.99
C GLY A 132 3.39 -2.44 -4.02
N TYR A 133 3.20 -1.78 -2.87
CA TYR A 133 2.64 -0.43 -2.79
C TYR A 133 3.46 0.60 -3.60
N LEU A 134 4.76 0.36 -3.83
CA LEU A 134 5.61 1.22 -4.66
C LEU A 134 5.15 1.27 -6.12
N VAL A 135 4.47 0.21 -6.61
CA VAL A 135 3.86 0.18 -7.94
C VAL A 135 2.79 1.26 -8.10
N VAL A 136 2.17 1.68 -7.00
CA VAL A 136 1.20 2.78 -6.98
C VAL A 136 1.87 4.10 -6.58
N LEU A 137 2.67 4.08 -5.52
CA LEU A 137 3.22 5.30 -4.92
C LEU A 137 4.24 6.01 -5.84
N LYS A 138 5.17 5.30 -6.47
CA LYS A 138 6.19 5.91 -7.34
C LYS A 138 5.59 6.63 -8.55
N PRO A 139 4.67 6.02 -9.32
CA PRO A 139 3.97 6.73 -10.40
C PRO A 139 3.22 7.96 -9.90
N LEU A 140 2.49 7.87 -8.78
CA LEU A 140 1.77 9.03 -8.24
C LEU A 140 2.75 10.15 -7.85
N LEU A 141 3.85 9.84 -7.16
CA LEU A 141 4.87 10.83 -6.79
C LEU A 141 5.58 11.45 -7.99
N SER A 142 5.56 10.81 -9.17
CA SER A 142 6.15 11.39 -10.37
C SER A 142 5.34 12.57 -10.93
N ILE A 143 4.08 12.73 -10.51
CA ILE A 143 3.16 13.75 -11.04
C ILE A 143 2.38 14.52 -9.96
N LEU A 144 2.25 14.00 -8.75
CA LEU A 144 1.51 14.60 -7.63
C LEU A 144 2.44 14.84 -6.42
N SER A 145 2.14 15.88 -5.66
CA SER A 145 2.73 16.14 -4.35
C SER A 145 2.23 15.17 -3.29
N VAL A 146 2.99 14.99 -2.21
CA VAL A 146 2.60 14.10 -1.09
C VAL A 146 1.22 14.46 -0.50
N PRO A 147 0.86 15.74 -0.26
CA PRO A 147 -0.47 16.10 0.22
C PRO A 147 -1.60 15.70 -0.76
N GLU A 148 -1.39 15.88 -2.07
CA GLU A 148 -2.36 15.46 -3.09
C GLU A 148 -2.56 13.94 -3.09
N ILE A 149 -1.49 13.17 -2.88
CA ILE A 149 -1.57 11.71 -2.75
C ILE A 149 -2.36 11.31 -1.49
N ARG A 150 -2.10 11.95 -0.34
CA ARG A 150 -2.88 11.73 0.88
C ARG A 150 -4.36 12.06 0.68
N MET A 151 -4.69 13.13 -0.04
CA MET A 151 -6.07 13.48 -0.39
C MET A 151 -6.71 12.45 -1.33
N LEU A 152 -5.98 11.99 -2.34
CA LEU A 152 -6.45 10.95 -3.27
C LEU A 152 -6.75 9.65 -2.51
N HIS A 153 -5.87 9.26 -1.58
CA HIS A 153 -6.07 8.11 -0.70
C HIS A 153 -7.33 8.23 0.15
N ALA A 154 -7.50 9.35 0.86
CA ALA A 154 -8.70 9.60 1.66
C ALA A 154 -9.98 9.55 0.82
N GLY A 155 -9.94 10.15 -0.38
CA GLY A 155 -11.03 10.10 -1.35
C GLY A 155 -11.34 8.68 -1.81
N ALA A 156 -10.32 7.87 -2.10
CA ALA A 156 -10.47 6.46 -2.49
C ALA A 156 -11.08 5.62 -1.37
N VAL A 157 -10.65 5.80 -0.11
CA VAL A 157 -11.22 5.14 1.07
C VAL A 157 -12.72 5.43 1.19
N LEU A 158 -13.12 6.71 1.11
CA LEU A 158 -14.52 7.13 1.21
C LEU A 158 -15.37 6.65 0.04
N PHE A 159 -14.83 6.76 -1.18
CA PHE A 159 -15.51 6.32 -2.39
C PHE A 159 -15.79 4.82 -2.34
N LEU A 160 -14.77 4.01 -2.06
CA LEU A 160 -14.89 2.55 -1.99
C LEU A 160 -15.83 2.12 -0.86
N PHE A 161 -15.73 2.74 0.31
CA PHE A 161 -16.65 2.50 1.41
C PHE A 161 -18.10 2.78 1.03
N THR A 162 -18.36 3.93 0.41
CA THR A 162 -19.71 4.32 -0.03
C THR A 162 -20.24 3.36 -1.09
N ALA A 163 -19.43 3.07 -2.12
CA ALA A 163 -19.79 2.15 -3.18
C ALA A 163 -20.12 0.75 -2.62
N ALA A 164 -19.28 0.21 -1.74
CA ALA A 164 -19.49 -1.10 -1.12
C ALA A 164 -20.73 -1.12 -0.21
N THR A 165 -20.96 -0.07 0.55
CA THR A 165 -22.13 0.08 1.43
C THR A 165 -23.43 0.12 0.62
N LEU A 166 -23.46 0.89 -0.47
CA LEU A 166 -24.61 0.95 -1.37
C LEU A 166 -24.83 -0.40 -2.07
N ALA A 167 -23.77 -1.03 -2.58
CA ALA A 167 -23.86 -2.34 -3.23
C ALA A 167 -24.43 -3.41 -2.29
N LEU A 168 -23.94 -3.48 -1.04
CA LEU A 168 -24.48 -4.37 -0.02
C LEU A 168 -25.93 -4.02 0.35
N GLY A 169 -26.24 -2.73 0.49
CA GLY A 169 -27.58 -2.25 0.76
C GLY A 169 -28.59 -2.68 -0.31
N PHE A 170 -28.23 -2.58 -1.58
CA PHE A 170 -29.07 -3.05 -2.68
C PHE A 170 -29.16 -4.57 -2.76
N ARG A 171 -28.12 -5.31 -2.32
CA ARG A 171 -28.08 -6.78 -2.43
C ARG A 171 -28.81 -7.49 -1.29
N ILE A 172 -28.56 -7.09 -0.05
CA ILE A 172 -29.05 -7.77 1.17
C ILE A 172 -29.82 -6.84 2.12
N GLY A 173 -30.16 -5.63 1.66
CA GLY A 173 -30.99 -4.68 2.39
C GLY A 173 -30.24 -3.89 3.46
N LYS A 174 -31.00 -3.13 4.26
CA LYS A 174 -30.47 -2.23 5.31
C LYS A 174 -29.53 -2.89 6.32
N ARG A 175 -29.66 -4.20 6.54
CA ARG A 175 -28.79 -4.96 7.46
C ARG A 175 -27.35 -5.05 6.94
N GLY A 176 -27.15 -5.27 5.63
CA GLY A 176 -25.82 -5.33 5.03
C GLY A 176 -25.13 -3.97 5.00
N ALA A 177 -25.87 -2.91 4.70
CA ALA A 177 -25.36 -1.55 4.79
C ALA A 177 -24.96 -1.21 6.22
N ALA A 178 -25.81 -1.53 7.21
CA ALA A 178 -25.52 -1.30 8.62
C ALA A 178 -24.28 -2.08 9.10
N SER A 179 -24.10 -3.34 8.69
CA SER A 179 -22.94 -4.13 9.10
C SER A 179 -21.62 -3.54 8.59
N LEU A 180 -21.56 -3.11 7.33
CA LEU A 180 -20.33 -2.51 6.79
C LEU A 180 -20.07 -1.13 7.40
N PHE A 181 -21.14 -0.34 7.62
CA PHE A 181 -21.03 0.95 8.28
C PHE A 181 -20.48 0.84 9.71
N LEU A 182 -21.00 -0.11 10.50
CA LEU A 182 -20.50 -0.35 11.86
C LEU A 182 -19.06 -0.85 11.87
N ALA A 183 -18.69 -1.72 10.91
CA ALA A 183 -17.30 -2.15 10.76
C ALA A 183 -16.37 -0.97 10.45
N PHE A 184 -16.76 -0.07 9.55
CA PHE A 184 -15.97 1.12 9.23
C PHE A 184 -15.77 2.02 10.46
N LEU A 185 -16.83 2.27 11.24
CA LEU A 185 -16.73 3.07 12.48
C LEU A 185 -15.75 2.46 13.50
N SER A 186 -15.65 1.13 13.57
CA SER A 186 -14.74 0.47 14.51
C SER A 186 -13.26 0.63 14.17
N LEU A 187 -12.93 1.00 12.92
CA LEU A 187 -11.55 1.12 12.42
C LEU A 187 -10.97 2.53 12.52
N ALA A 188 -11.58 3.41 13.33
CA ALA A 188 -11.20 4.83 13.42
C ALA A 188 -11.09 5.49 12.02
N PRO A 189 -12.22 5.72 11.33
CA PRO A 189 -12.27 6.18 9.94
C PRO A 189 -11.30 7.31 9.56
N VAL A 190 -11.14 8.28 10.46
CA VAL A 190 -10.25 9.43 10.23
C VAL A 190 -8.79 8.98 10.16
N THR A 191 -8.34 8.12 11.07
CA THR A 191 -6.99 7.54 11.06
C THR A 191 -6.75 6.74 9.78
N LEU A 192 -7.73 5.94 9.36
CA LEU A 192 -7.68 5.16 8.13
C LEU A 192 -7.57 6.04 6.86
N MET A 193 -8.21 7.21 6.85
CA MET A 193 -8.14 8.16 5.74
C MET A 193 -6.84 8.96 5.72
N LEU A 194 -6.23 9.21 6.88
CA LEU A 194 -5.02 10.05 6.99
C LEU A 194 -3.71 9.26 6.85
N CYS A 195 -3.73 7.95 7.09
CA CYS A 195 -2.56 7.08 6.97
C CYS A 195 -2.65 6.23 5.69
N MET A 196 -1.66 6.36 4.81
CA MET A 196 -1.64 5.62 3.54
C MET A 196 -1.48 4.11 3.78
N THR A 197 -0.59 3.75 4.70
CA THR A 197 -0.33 2.35 5.10
C THR A 197 -1.62 1.63 5.50
N TYR A 198 -2.43 2.24 6.36
CA TYR A 198 -3.64 1.60 6.89
C TYR A 198 -4.73 1.35 5.86
N GLY A 199 -4.80 2.16 4.80
CA GLY A 199 -5.87 2.03 3.83
C GLY A 199 -5.66 0.91 2.80
N VAL A 200 -4.47 0.34 2.66
CA VAL A 200 -4.17 -0.68 1.64
C VAL A 200 -5.08 -1.91 1.78
N ILE A 201 -5.08 -2.55 2.96
CA ILE A 201 -5.90 -3.74 3.22
C ILE A 201 -7.40 -3.41 3.16
N TRP A 202 -7.77 -2.23 3.66
CA TRP A 202 -9.16 -1.76 3.59
C TRP A 202 -9.65 -1.63 2.15
N GLN A 203 -8.87 -0.97 1.28
CA GLN A 203 -9.23 -0.77 -0.12
C GLN A 203 -9.34 -2.11 -0.87
N ILE A 204 -8.39 -3.04 -0.65
CA ILE A 204 -8.45 -4.40 -1.21
C ILE A 204 -9.75 -5.10 -0.76
N SER A 205 -10.09 -5.00 0.51
CA SER A 205 -11.31 -5.60 1.07
C SER A 205 -12.58 -5.01 0.48
N MET A 206 -12.63 -3.68 0.28
CA MET A 206 -13.79 -3.02 -0.33
C MET A 206 -13.95 -3.42 -1.80
N VAL A 207 -12.86 -3.49 -2.56
CA VAL A 207 -12.88 -4.00 -3.93
C VAL A 207 -13.36 -5.45 -3.95
N ALA A 208 -12.86 -6.30 -3.06
CA ALA A 208 -13.30 -7.70 -2.96
C ALA A 208 -14.81 -7.82 -2.69
N ILE A 209 -15.36 -7.00 -1.78
CA ILE A 209 -16.81 -6.94 -1.52
C ILE A 209 -17.57 -6.52 -2.77
N LEU A 210 -17.13 -5.48 -3.48
CA LEU A 210 -17.78 -5.01 -4.70
C LEU A 210 -17.80 -6.08 -5.79
N VAL A 211 -16.67 -6.77 -6.01
CA VAL A 211 -16.52 -7.89 -6.95
C VAL A 211 -17.45 -9.04 -6.55
N LEU A 212 -17.50 -9.39 -5.27
CA LEU A 212 -18.35 -10.46 -4.74
C LEU A 212 -19.82 -10.14 -4.94
N VAL A 213 -20.28 -8.95 -4.57
CA VAL A 213 -21.68 -8.53 -4.73
C VAL A 213 -22.07 -8.47 -6.21
N ARG A 214 -21.19 -7.97 -7.07
CA ARG A 214 -21.45 -7.78 -8.50
C ARG A 214 -21.51 -9.09 -9.28
N TRP A 215 -20.70 -10.08 -8.91
CA TRP A 215 -20.52 -11.32 -9.66
C TRP A 215 -20.80 -12.59 -8.85
N GLU A 216 -21.55 -12.49 -7.76
CA GLU A 216 -21.88 -13.60 -6.84
C GLU A 216 -22.25 -14.89 -7.57
N ARG A 217 -23.23 -14.85 -8.48
CA ARG A 217 -23.69 -16.04 -9.22
C ARG A 217 -22.56 -16.71 -10.00
N TYR A 218 -21.74 -15.92 -10.70
CA TYR A 218 -20.61 -16.40 -11.48
C TYR A 218 -19.52 -17.01 -10.58
N LEU A 219 -19.26 -16.39 -9.43
CA LEU A 219 -18.26 -16.81 -8.45
C LEU A 219 -18.68 -18.10 -7.72
N MET A 220 -19.96 -18.23 -7.39
CA MET A 220 -20.50 -19.44 -6.75
C MET A 220 -20.52 -20.63 -7.70
N GLU A 221 -20.75 -20.38 -8.99
CA GLU A 221 -20.69 -21.41 -10.01
C GLU A 221 -19.28 -22.00 -10.11
N GLY A 222 -19.18 -23.32 -9.94
CA GLY A 222 -17.92 -24.03 -10.13
C GLY A 222 -16.84 -23.70 -9.09
N GLN A 223 -17.20 -23.06 -7.96
CA GLN A 223 -16.27 -22.66 -6.88
C GLN A 223 -15.24 -21.60 -7.30
N LYS A 224 -15.57 -20.75 -8.28
CA LYS A 224 -14.66 -19.68 -8.76
C LYS A 224 -14.34 -18.63 -7.67
N TYR A 225 -15.17 -18.51 -6.63
CA TYR A 225 -14.90 -17.69 -5.45
C TYR A 225 -13.56 -18.01 -4.79
N LEU A 226 -13.06 -19.26 -4.91
CA LEU A 226 -11.74 -19.64 -4.41
C LEU A 226 -10.62 -18.82 -5.06
N PHE A 227 -10.76 -18.50 -6.35
CA PHE A 227 -9.79 -17.65 -7.05
C PHE A 227 -9.92 -16.18 -6.66
N LEU A 228 -11.12 -15.69 -6.32
CA LEU A 228 -11.28 -14.36 -5.75
C LEU A 228 -10.50 -14.27 -4.43
N PHE A 229 -10.67 -15.23 -3.52
CA PHE A 229 -9.93 -15.25 -2.25
C PHE A 229 -8.42 -15.43 -2.45
N LEU A 230 -8.00 -16.25 -3.42
CA LEU A 230 -6.59 -16.37 -3.81
C LEU A 230 -6.01 -15.02 -4.21
N TRP A 231 -6.67 -14.29 -5.12
CA TRP A 231 -6.21 -12.98 -5.58
C TRP A 231 -6.28 -11.91 -4.50
N CYS A 232 -7.24 -11.97 -3.59
CA CYS A 232 -7.24 -11.10 -2.40
C CYS A 232 -6.01 -11.38 -1.54
N GLY A 233 -5.69 -12.65 -1.28
CA GLY A 233 -4.49 -13.04 -0.53
C GLY A 233 -3.19 -12.62 -1.21
N ILE A 234 -3.09 -12.79 -2.53
CA ILE A 234 -1.95 -12.31 -3.34
C ILE A 234 -1.83 -10.78 -3.23
N ALA A 235 -2.94 -10.05 -3.39
CA ALA A 235 -2.93 -8.60 -3.31
C ALA A 235 -2.51 -8.10 -1.91
N VAL A 236 -3.04 -8.71 -0.84
CA VAL A 236 -2.62 -8.40 0.53
C VAL A 236 -1.13 -8.68 0.70
N ALA A 237 -0.65 -9.88 0.36
CA ALA A 237 0.76 -10.23 0.53
C ALA A 237 1.72 -9.33 -0.28
N TYR A 238 1.25 -8.78 -1.39
CA TYR A 238 2.07 -7.95 -2.28
C TYR A 238 2.07 -6.46 -1.89
N PHE A 239 0.89 -5.89 -1.62
CA PHE A 239 0.73 -4.45 -1.36
C PHE A 239 0.87 -4.08 0.12
N ASP A 240 0.61 -5.01 1.04
CA ASP A 240 0.78 -4.75 2.47
C ASP A 240 2.25 -4.48 2.83
N TYR A 241 2.47 -3.57 3.77
CA TYR A 241 3.81 -3.26 4.25
C TYR A 241 3.97 -3.46 5.76
N LEU A 242 3.33 -2.65 6.61
CA LEU A 242 3.40 -2.80 8.07
C LEU A 242 2.04 -2.51 8.69
N THR A 243 0.97 -3.07 8.11
CA THR A 243 -0.38 -2.86 8.66
C THR A 243 -0.60 -3.71 9.93
N TYR A 244 -1.41 -3.17 10.85
CA TYR A 244 -1.70 -3.69 12.19
C TYR A 244 -2.37 -5.07 12.22
#